data_AF-A0A7G8P6U4-F1
#
_entry.id   AF-A0A7G8P6U4-F1
#
_cell.length_a   1.000
_cell.length_b   1.000
_cell.length_c   1.000
_cell.angle_alpha   90.00
_cell.angle_beta   90.00
_cell.angle_gamma   90.00
#
_symmetry.space_group_name_H-M   'P 1'
#
loop_
_entity.id
_entity.type
_entity.pdbx_description
1 polymer ?
#
loop_
_entity_poly.entity_id
_entity_poly.type
_entity_poly.pdbx_seq_one_letter_code
_entity_poly.pdbx_strand_id
1 'polypeptide(L)' 'MQWDDVDRSLRSIGWSGTLVKGADVNDARYPAGVVASQSPAPGEHLGTADPITLHFANPG' A
#
# COMPACT_ATOMS: atom_id res chain seq x y z
N MET A 1 -5.58 -7.88 3.26
CA MET A 1 -6.06 -6.98 2.20
C MET A 1 -5.21 -7.22 0.98
N GLN A 2 -5.80 -7.64 -0.14
CA GLN A 2 -5.06 -7.86 -1.38
C GLN A 2 -4.94 -6.54 -2.16
N TRP A 3 -4.02 -6.45 -3.13
CA TRP A 3 -3.78 -5.23 -3.92
C TRP A 3 -5.07 -4.61 -4.49
N ASP A 4 -5.94 -5.45 -5.06
CA ASP A 4 -7.20 -5.00 -5.66
C ASP A 4 -8.20 -4.44 -4.62
N ASP A 5 -8.16 -4.94 -3.39
CA ASP A 5 -8.97 -4.41 -2.29
C ASP A 5 -8.49 -3.00 -1.91
N VAL A 6 -7.17 -2.78 -1.93
CA VAL A 6 -6.58 -1.47 -1.59
C VAL A 6 -6.94 -0.45 -2.65
N ASP A 7 -6.71 -0.76 -3.94
CA ASP A 7 -7.01 0.16 -5.03
C ASP A 7 -8.49 0.57 -5.01
N ARG A 8 -9.40 -0.40 -4.91
CA ARG A 8 -10.85 -0.14 -4.84
C ARG A 8 -11.22 0.76 -3.66
N SER A 9 -10.64 0.51 -2.48
CA SER A 9 -10.95 1.28 -1.27
C SER A 9 -10.46 2.72 -1.36
N LEU A 10 -9.31 2.96 -2.01
CA LEU A 10 -8.80 4.31 -2.21
C LEU A 10 -9.65 5.08 -3.24
N ARG A 11 -10.09 4.41 -4.31
CA ARG A 11 -10.97 5.04 -5.32
C ARG A 11 -12.33 5.42 -4.77
N SER A 12 -12.89 4.63 -3.84
CA SER A 12 -14.21 4.90 -3.26
C SER A 12 -14.26 6.15 -2.38
N ILE A 13 -13.11 6.59 -1.84
CA ILE A 13 -12.97 7.83 -1.07
C ILE A 13 -12.52 9.04 -1.91
N GLY A 14 -12.47 8.91 -3.23
CA GLY A 14 -12.16 9.99 -4.17
C GLY A 14 -10.67 10.26 -4.41
N TRP A 15 -9.77 9.38 -3.94
CA TRP A 15 -8.36 9.44 -4.31
C TRP A 15 -8.18 8.97 -5.76
N SER A 16 -7.49 9.76 -6.56
CA SER A 16 -7.28 9.57 -8.00
C SER A 16 -5.80 9.46 -8.40
N GLY A 17 -4.90 9.39 -7.40
CA GLY A 17 -3.46 9.24 -7.61
C GLY A 17 -3.03 7.89 -8.17
N THR A 18 -1.72 7.63 -8.14
CA THR A 18 -1.15 6.37 -8.62
C THR A 18 -0.81 5.45 -7.45
N LEU A 19 -1.24 4.19 -7.52
CA LEU A 19 -0.85 3.16 -6.57
C LEU A 19 0.41 2.46 -7.10
N VAL A 20 1.50 2.55 -6.36
CA VAL A 20 2.81 2.03 -6.76
C VAL A 20 3.12 0.80 -5.92
N LYS A 21 3.41 -0.32 -6.59
CA LYS A 21 3.92 -1.53 -5.92
C LYS A 21 5.43 -1.40 -5.81
N GLY A 22 5.91 -1.17 -4.59
CA GLY A 22 7.34 -1.18 -4.28
C GLY A 22 7.92 -2.59 -4.28
N ALA A 23 9.24 -2.69 -4.10
CA ALA A 23 9.90 -3.98 -3.91
C ALA A 23 9.37 -4.68 -2.64
N ASP A 24 9.23 -6.00 -2.70
CA ASP A 24 8.87 -6.79 -1.53
C ASP A 24 9.94 -6.66 -0.44
N VAL A 25 9.51 -6.71 0.82
CA VAL A 25 10.38 -6.60 1.99
C VAL A 25 10.41 -7.94 2.73
N ASN A 26 11.61 -8.30 3.21
CA ASN A 26 11.77 -9.46 4.08
C ASN A 26 11.35 -9.07 5.51
N ASP A 27 10.06 -9.23 5.82
CA ASP A 27 9.50 -8.93 7.12
C ASP A 27 8.73 -10.13 7.68
N ALA A 28 9.39 -10.89 8.55
CA ALA A 28 8.83 -12.09 9.18
C ALA A 28 7.71 -11.81 10.20
N ARG A 29 7.41 -10.53 10.51
CA ARG A 29 6.26 -10.16 11.36
C ARG A 29 4.93 -10.32 10.62
N TYR A 30 4.97 -10.41 9.30
CA TYR A 30 3.80 -10.44 8.43
C TYR A 30 3.82 -11.67 7.52
N PRO A 31 2.66 -12.30 7.23
CA PRO A 31 2.56 -13.36 6.23
C PRO A 31 2.96 -12.90 4.82
N ALA A 32 3.46 -13.82 3.99
CA ALA A 32 3.76 -13.50 2.60
C ALA A 32 2.54 -12.94 1.84
N GLY A 33 2.76 -11.89 1.05
CA GLY A 33 1.73 -11.28 0.19
C GLY A 33 0.81 -10.28 0.88
N VAL A 34 1.06 -9.89 2.14
CA VAL A 34 0.34 -8.79 2.81
C VAL A 34 1.16 -7.50 2.79
N VAL A 35 0.48 -6.34 2.87
CA VAL A 35 1.16 -5.04 2.98
C VAL A 35 1.94 -4.97 4.29
N ALA A 36 3.26 -4.82 4.19
CA ALA A 36 4.19 -4.69 5.32
C ALA A 36 4.46 -3.22 5.67
N SER A 37 4.50 -2.36 4.65
CA SER A 37 4.66 -0.91 4.84
C SER A 37 3.99 -0.12 3.72
N GLN A 38 3.68 1.14 4.02
CA GLN A 38 3.13 2.09 3.07
C GLN A 38 3.81 3.46 3.22
N SER A 39 3.82 4.22 2.12
CA SER A 39 4.18 5.63 2.10
C SER A 39 3.13 6.38 1.27
N PRO A 40 2.54 7.48 1.78
CA PRO A 40 2.72 8.03 3.12
C PRO A 40 2.20 7.10 4.24
N ALA A 41 2.69 7.30 5.46
CA ALA A 41 2.30 6.49 6.62
C ALA A 41 0.83 6.74 7.01
N PRO A 42 0.15 5.79 7.68
CA PRO A 42 -1.22 5.99 8.14
C PRO A 42 -1.36 7.24 9.02
N GLY A 43 -2.29 8.13 8.65
CA GLY A 43 -2.55 9.39 9.37
C GLY A 43 -1.73 10.58 8.86
N GLU A 44 -0.77 10.38 7.97
CA GLU A 44 -0.14 11.49 7.25
C GLU A 44 -1.09 12.10 6.22
N HIS A 45 -0.82 13.36 5.86
CA HIS A 45 -1.58 14.04 4.83
C HIS A 45 -1.34 13.40 3.46
N LEU A 46 -2.41 13.16 2.72
CA LEU A 46 -2.38 12.61 1.37
C LEU A 46 -3.26 13.50 0.48
N GLY A 47 -2.65 14.18 -0.49
CA GLY A 47 -3.37 14.88 -1.54
C GLY A 47 -4.12 13.90 -2.44
N THR A 48 -5.19 14.37 -3.08
CA THR A 48 -6.08 13.51 -3.88
C THR A 48 -5.40 12.84 -5.08
N ALA A 49 -4.30 13.42 -5.56
CA ALA A 49 -3.51 12.87 -6.68
C ALA A 49 -2.13 12.35 -6.26
N ASP A 50 -1.76 12.45 -4.98
CA ASP A 50 -0.44 12.06 -4.51
C ASP A 50 -0.26 10.54 -4.61
N PRO A 51 0.94 10.06 -4.96
CA PRO A 51 1.19 8.62 -5.08
C PRO A 51 1.18 7.95 -3.71
N ILE A 52 0.67 6.72 -3.68
CA ILE A 52 0.82 5.82 -2.52
C ILE A 52 1.70 4.66 -2.96
N THR A 53 2.77 4.40 -2.21
CA THR A 53 3.65 3.24 -2.41
C THR A 53 3.36 2.19 -1.35
N LEU A 54 3.13 0.95 -1.77
CA LEU A 54 2.95 -0.19 -0.88
C LEU A 54 4.06 -1.21 -1.07
N HIS A 55 4.60 -1.72 0.02
CA HIS A 55 5.54 -2.84 0.03
C HIS A 55 4.88 -4.06 0.66
N PHE A 56 5.11 -5.22 0.06
CA PHE A 56 4.53 -6.48 0.52
C PHE A 56 5.57 -7.31 1.27
N ALA A 57 5.13 -8.00 2.31
CA ALA A 57 5.97 -8.97 3.00
C ALA A 57 6.23 -10.17 2.08
N ASN A 58 7.49 -10.55 1.99
CA ASN A 58 7.94 -11.82 1.41
C ASN A 58 9.00 -12.43 2.34
N PRO A 59 8.60 -12.94 3.51
CA PRO A 59 9.51 -13.73 4.35
C PRO A 59 9.88 -14.98 3.56
N GLY A 60 11.18 -15.13 3.30
CA GLY A 60 11.73 -16.26 2.55
C GLY A 60 11.60 -17.60 3.24
#